data_AF-A0A1A8JWI5-F1
#
_entry.id   AF-A0A1A8JWI5-F1
#
_cell.length_a   1.000
_cell.length_b   1.000
_cell.length_c   1.000
_cell.angle_alpha   90.00
_cell.angle_beta   90.00
_cell.angle_gamma   90.00
#
_symmetry.space_group_name_H-M   'P 1'
#
loop_
_entity.id
_entity.type
_entity.pdbx_description
1 polymer ?
#
loop_
_entity_poly.entity_id
_entity_poly.type
_entity_poly.pdbx_seq_one_letter_code
_entity_poly.pdbx_strand_id
1 'polypeptide(L)'
;SSPAFGELNDYYLFYLKSKSSKEALLQMWGEELKREESVFEVFTCYITGQLNRNGHKVMCLPWNDEPLAPETNLLKDELEKVNRRGVLTINSQPNINGKPSTDAVVGWGPAGGYVFQKAYLEFFTSSENVNALLKVLKKYEPRVNYHIVNVHGRNLTNAHEMQPNAVTWGIFPGREIVQPTVVDPVSFMYWKDEAFALWIEQWAKLYEDESPSRMIIKYIHDNYFLVNLVDNDFPLKSCLWQVLDDMFELLDAPLETLADGMPGDGSHGDGSHGDGTLAE
;
A
#
# COMPACT_ATOMS: atom_id res chain seq x y z
N SER A 1 -1.50 9.74 -25.13
CA SER A 1 -0.04 9.62 -25.37
C SER A 1 0.69 10.33 -24.26
N SER A 2 1.01 9.62 -23.17
CA SER A 2 1.86 10.17 -22.10
C SER A 2 3.31 10.14 -22.57
N PRO A 3 4.12 11.19 -22.32
CA PRO A 3 5.55 11.15 -22.59
C PRO A 3 6.18 10.02 -21.75
N ALA A 4 7.06 9.23 -22.35
CA ALA A 4 7.72 8.13 -21.66
C ALA A 4 8.49 8.67 -20.44
N PHE A 5 8.20 8.14 -19.26
CA PHE A 5 9.04 8.32 -18.08
C PHE A 5 10.41 7.69 -18.42
N GLY A 6 11.45 8.52 -18.52
CA GLY A 6 12.80 8.09 -18.89
C GLY A 6 13.43 7.20 -17.83
N GLU A 7 14.38 6.35 -18.24
CA GLU A 7 15.16 5.50 -17.35
C GLU A 7 15.86 6.32 -16.24
N LEU A 8 15.90 5.77 -15.02
CA LEU A 8 16.57 6.33 -13.84
C LEU A 8 18.09 6.45 -14.10
N ASN A 9 18.51 7.59 -14.67
CA ASN A 9 19.92 7.97 -14.82
C ASN A 9 20.43 8.74 -13.59
N ASP A 10 21.76 8.81 -13.42
CA ASP A 10 22.47 9.48 -12.30
C ASP A 10 22.00 10.91 -11.96
N TYR A 11 21.37 11.61 -12.90
CA TYR A 11 20.78 12.94 -12.68
C TYR A 11 19.58 12.91 -11.70
N TYR A 12 18.86 11.79 -11.62
CA TYR A 12 17.77 11.58 -10.65
C TYR A 12 18.26 11.41 -9.22
N LEU A 13 19.46 10.86 -9.01
CA LEU A 13 20.03 10.68 -7.66
C LEU A 13 20.18 12.01 -6.90
N PHE A 14 20.34 13.13 -7.61
CA PHE A 14 20.35 14.46 -7.00
C PHE A 14 18.96 14.87 -6.48
N TYR A 15 17.88 14.53 -7.21
CA TYR A 15 16.51 14.78 -6.80
C TYR A 15 16.07 13.90 -5.63
N LEU A 16 16.65 12.71 -5.50
CA LEU A 16 16.31 11.80 -4.41
C LEU A 16 16.87 12.28 -3.06
N LYS A 17 17.92 13.11 -3.04
CA LYS A 17 18.55 13.57 -1.79
C LYS A 17 17.58 14.36 -0.91
N SER A 18 17.34 13.86 0.30
CA SER A 18 16.59 14.60 1.31
C SER A 18 17.23 15.96 1.61
N LYS A 19 16.38 16.92 1.95
CA LYS A 19 16.80 18.26 2.42
C LYS A 19 17.47 18.23 3.79
N SER A 20 17.29 17.14 4.55
CA SER A 20 17.82 16.97 5.91
C SER A 20 19.26 16.43 5.92
N SER A 21 20.04 16.77 6.96
CA SER A 21 21.38 16.20 7.13
C SER A 21 21.32 14.73 7.54
N LYS A 22 22.39 13.97 7.27
CA LYS A 22 22.50 12.54 7.66
C LYS A 22 22.26 12.34 9.16
N GLU A 23 22.80 13.22 10.00
CA GLU A 23 22.66 13.14 11.46
C GLU A 23 21.21 13.37 11.90
N ALA A 24 20.52 14.34 11.29
CA ALA A 24 19.11 14.59 11.58
C ALA A 24 18.23 13.39 11.15
N LEU A 25 18.52 12.79 9.99
CA LEU A 25 17.83 11.59 9.51
C LEU A 25 18.04 10.40 10.46
N LEU A 26 19.27 10.17 10.92
CA LEU A 26 19.56 9.13 11.92
C LEU A 26 18.82 9.36 13.24
N GLN A 27 18.73 10.61 13.71
CA GLN A 27 17.96 10.93 14.92
C GLN A 27 16.45 10.65 14.76
N MET A 28 15.89 10.92 13.59
CA MET A 28 14.47 10.70 13.29
C MET A 28 14.16 9.23 13.03
N TRP A 29 14.94 8.58 12.16
CA TRP A 29 14.67 7.24 11.64
C TRP A 29 15.36 6.12 12.43
N GLY A 30 16.23 6.48 13.37
CA GLY A 30 16.94 5.56 14.25
C GLY A 30 18.41 5.42 13.86
N GLU A 31 19.31 5.58 14.83
CA GLU A 31 20.74 5.31 14.66
C GLU A 31 21.02 3.80 14.47
N GLU A 32 20.18 2.97 15.07
CA GLU A 32 20.19 1.52 14.95
C GLU A 32 18.78 0.96 14.79
N LEU A 33 18.61 0.01 13.86
CA LEU A 33 17.38 -0.75 13.67
C LEU A 33 17.61 -2.19 14.15
N LYS A 34 16.69 -2.71 14.96
CA LYS A 34 16.83 -4.04 15.56
C LYS A 34 16.02 -5.12 14.86
N ARG A 35 14.93 -4.71 14.20
CA ARG A 35 13.93 -5.54 13.50
C ARG A 35 13.03 -4.64 12.65
N GLU A 36 12.22 -5.24 11.79
CA GLU A 36 11.32 -4.52 10.88
C GLU A 36 10.37 -3.57 11.60
N GLU A 37 9.92 -3.91 12.81
CA GLU A 37 9.05 -3.04 13.62
C GLU A 37 9.73 -1.73 14.05
N SER A 38 11.08 -1.66 14.01
CA SER A 38 11.79 -0.39 14.16
C SER A 38 11.46 0.58 13.02
N VAL A 39 11.27 0.06 11.80
CA VAL A 39 10.85 0.84 10.64
C VAL A 39 9.38 1.24 10.79
N PHE A 40 8.53 0.30 11.25
CA PHE A 40 7.09 0.56 11.42
C PHE A 40 6.83 1.70 12.44
N GLU A 41 7.64 1.74 13.51
CA GLU A 41 7.63 2.83 14.48
C GLU A 41 7.89 4.20 13.83
N VAL A 42 8.83 4.29 12.88
CA VAL A 42 9.17 5.55 12.21
C VAL A 42 8.01 6.08 11.37
N PHE A 43 7.36 5.21 10.58
CA PHE A 43 6.13 5.57 9.84
C PHE A 43 5.02 6.01 10.79
N THR A 44 4.86 5.30 11.91
CA THR A 44 3.87 5.62 12.93
C THR A 44 4.14 6.98 13.58
N CYS A 45 5.38 7.28 13.95
CA CYS A 45 5.78 8.56 14.53
C CYS A 45 5.59 9.72 13.53
N TYR A 46 5.84 9.49 12.24
CA TYR A 46 5.59 10.48 11.19
C TYR A 46 4.11 10.85 11.10
N ILE A 47 3.22 9.85 11.03
CA ILE A 47 1.77 10.08 10.98
C ILE A 47 1.24 10.72 12.25
N THR A 48 1.69 10.24 13.41
CA THR A 48 1.15 10.68 14.71
C THR A 48 1.70 12.03 15.16
N GLY A 49 2.91 12.39 14.72
CA GLY A 49 3.69 13.52 15.23
C GLY A 49 4.25 13.31 16.64
N GLN A 50 4.17 12.08 17.16
CA GLN A 50 4.75 11.70 18.45
C GLN A 50 6.28 11.62 18.36
N LEU A 51 6.94 11.74 19.51
CA LEU A 51 8.38 11.52 19.60
C LEU A 51 8.68 10.03 19.41
N ASN A 52 9.74 9.72 18.67
CA ASN A 52 10.31 8.38 18.64
C ASN A 52 10.93 8.03 20.00
N ARG A 53 11.33 6.77 20.17
CA ARG A 53 12.02 6.27 21.38
C ARG A 53 13.24 7.07 21.86
N ASN A 54 13.86 7.86 20.98
CA ASN A 54 15.03 8.69 21.28
C ASN A 54 14.67 10.17 21.53
N GLY A 55 13.38 10.51 21.62
CA GLY A 55 12.91 11.86 21.94
C GLY A 55 12.87 12.83 20.74
N HIS A 56 12.94 12.34 19.51
CA HIS A 56 12.91 13.17 18.29
C HIS A 56 11.59 12.99 17.53
N LYS A 57 11.06 14.07 16.95
CA LYS A 57 9.92 13.98 16.02
C LYS A 57 10.39 13.51 14.66
N VAL A 58 9.63 12.61 14.03
CA VAL A 58 9.85 12.24 12.64
C VAL A 58 9.15 13.26 11.74
N MET A 59 9.92 14.08 11.05
CA MET A 59 9.39 15.19 10.25
C MET A 59 9.29 14.89 8.76
N CYS A 60 9.96 13.83 8.30
CA CYS A 60 9.92 13.36 6.92
C CYS A 60 10.13 11.85 6.84
N LEU A 61 9.81 11.29 5.67
CA LEU A 61 10.11 9.94 5.23
C LEU A 61 10.80 10.02 3.85
N PRO A 62 11.45 8.94 3.38
CA PRO A 62 12.05 8.93 2.04
C PRO A 62 11.11 9.38 0.90
N TRP A 63 9.80 9.10 1.02
CA TRP A 63 8.78 9.45 0.04
C TRP A 63 8.07 10.77 0.33
N ASN A 64 8.29 11.37 1.51
CA ASN A 64 7.57 12.55 1.96
C ASN A 64 8.50 13.49 2.74
N ASP A 65 9.02 14.50 2.05
CA ASP A 65 9.92 15.52 2.61
C ASP A 65 9.18 16.77 3.14
N GLU A 66 7.85 16.79 3.06
CA GLU A 66 6.98 17.90 3.47
C GLU A 66 6.01 17.48 4.58
N PRO A 67 5.49 18.42 5.40
CA PRO A 67 4.49 18.12 6.41
C PRO A 67 3.22 17.50 5.81
N LEU A 68 2.50 16.72 6.63
CA LEU A 68 1.22 16.13 6.24
C LEU A 68 0.22 17.19 5.78
N ALA A 69 -0.44 16.92 4.66
CA ALA A 69 -1.53 17.75 4.17
C ALA A 69 -2.69 17.76 5.20
N PRO A 70 -3.46 18.85 5.31
CA PRO A 70 -4.57 18.95 6.25
C PRO A 70 -5.58 17.81 6.14
N GLU A 71 -5.81 17.28 4.93
CA GLU A 71 -6.74 16.17 4.66
C GLU A 71 -6.34 14.86 5.34
N THR A 72 -5.03 14.60 5.52
CA THR A 72 -4.54 13.39 6.19
C THR A 72 -5.02 13.30 7.64
N ASN A 73 -5.28 14.43 8.30
CA ASN A 73 -5.81 14.45 9.66
C ASN A 73 -7.19 13.78 9.78
N LEU A 74 -7.95 13.66 8.68
CA LEU A 74 -9.25 12.98 8.67
C LEU A 74 -9.13 11.45 8.83
N LEU A 75 -7.94 10.90 8.60
CA LEU A 75 -7.67 9.47 8.53
C LEU A 75 -6.45 9.06 9.36
N LYS A 76 -5.99 9.95 10.25
CA LYS A 76 -4.78 9.80 11.06
C LYS A 76 -4.79 8.53 11.93
N ASP A 77 -5.89 8.27 12.62
CA ASP A 77 -5.98 7.13 13.55
C ASP A 77 -5.97 5.79 12.79
N GLU A 78 -6.61 5.73 11.63
CA GLU A 78 -6.60 4.55 10.77
C GLU A 78 -5.21 4.33 10.16
N LEU A 79 -4.54 5.39 9.70
CA LEU A 79 -3.16 5.31 9.23
C LEU A 79 -2.21 4.84 10.32
N GLU A 80 -2.31 5.37 11.54
CA GLU A 80 -1.51 4.92 12.68
C GLU A 80 -1.70 3.42 12.92
N LYS A 81 -2.96 2.97 12.98
CA LYS A 81 -3.32 1.57 13.24
C LYS A 81 -2.68 0.62 12.23
N VAL A 82 -2.75 0.93 10.93
CA VAL A 82 -2.22 0.04 9.88
C VAL A 82 -0.70 0.10 9.79
N ASN A 83 -0.07 1.28 9.98
CA ASN A 83 1.38 1.42 10.00
C ASN A 83 2.03 0.61 11.13
N ARG A 84 1.41 0.60 12.33
CA ARG A 84 1.88 -0.22 13.47
C ARG A 84 1.91 -1.71 13.16
N ARG A 85 1.13 -2.17 12.18
CA ARG A 85 1.00 -3.58 11.76
C ARG A 85 1.73 -3.91 10.45
N GLY A 86 2.62 -3.04 9.98
CA GLY A 86 3.47 -3.31 8.81
C GLY A 86 2.83 -2.98 7.46
N VAL A 87 1.71 -2.23 7.45
CA VAL A 87 1.18 -1.59 6.24
C VAL A 87 1.73 -0.17 6.19
N LEU A 88 2.88 0.00 5.54
CA LEU A 88 3.72 1.20 5.58
C LEU A 88 3.28 2.23 4.54
N THR A 89 2.37 3.12 4.94
CA THR A 89 1.68 4.05 4.02
C THR A 89 2.57 5.20 3.59
N ILE A 90 2.61 5.49 2.29
CA ILE A 90 3.39 6.58 1.68
C ILE A 90 2.51 7.63 0.99
N ASN A 91 1.26 7.27 0.67
CA ASN A 91 0.30 8.18 0.06
C ASN A 91 -1.15 7.78 0.41
N SER A 92 -2.04 8.77 0.55
CA SER A 92 -3.45 8.56 0.90
C SER A 92 -4.28 9.80 0.58
N GLN A 93 -5.55 9.61 0.21
CA GLN A 93 -6.55 10.68 0.21
C GLN A 93 -7.92 10.15 0.71
N PRO A 94 -8.70 10.97 1.44
CA PRO A 94 -10.06 10.61 1.85
C PRO A 94 -11.02 10.55 0.65
N ASN A 95 -12.16 9.89 0.81
CA ASN A 95 -13.26 10.06 -0.15
C ASN A 95 -14.06 11.34 0.15
N ILE A 96 -14.41 12.07 -0.89
CA ILE A 96 -15.16 13.32 -0.81
C ILE A 96 -16.32 13.27 -1.79
N ASN A 97 -17.53 13.49 -1.28
CA ASN A 97 -18.75 13.47 -2.07
C ASN A 97 -19.31 14.89 -2.22
N GLY A 98 -18.77 15.65 -3.18
CA GLY A 98 -19.35 16.93 -3.60
C GLY A 98 -19.24 18.04 -2.56
N LYS A 99 -18.05 18.27 -2.01
CA LYS A 99 -17.80 19.44 -1.16
C LYS A 99 -17.69 20.72 -1.99
N PRO A 100 -17.99 21.91 -1.42
CA PRO A 100 -17.77 23.17 -2.12
C PRO A 100 -16.32 23.30 -2.59
N SER A 101 -16.09 23.83 -3.78
CA SER A 101 -14.73 24.07 -4.31
C SER A 101 -13.90 25.04 -3.46
N THR A 102 -14.54 25.76 -2.54
CA THR A 102 -13.91 26.67 -1.57
C THR A 102 -13.75 26.05 -0.17
N ASP A 103 -13.94 24.73 -0.01
CA ASP A 103 -13.67 24.04 1.25
C ASP A 103 -12.21 24.23 1.68
N ALA A 104 -11.98 24.55 2.95
CA ALA A 104 -10.65 24.93 3.45
C ALA A 104 -9.64 23.78 3.50
N VAL A 105 -10.09 22.52 3.40
CA VAL A 105 -9.26 21.33 3.52
C VAL A 105 -9.01 20.70 2.15
N VAL A 106 -10.07 20.52 1.35
CA VAL A 106 -10.02 19.78 0.08
C VAL A 106 -10.44 20.61 -1.15
N GLY A 107 -10.77 21.90 -0.96
CA GLY A 107 -11.25 22.76 -2.03
C GLY A 107 -10.13 23.16 -3.01
N TRP A 108 -10.46 23.17 -4.29
CA TRP A 108 -9.59 23.66 -5.37
C TRP A 108 -10.43 24.12 -6.58
N GLY A 109 -9.80 24.89 -7.47
CA GLY A 109 -10.44 25.39 -8.70
C GLY A 109 -11.33 26.63 -8.49
N PRO A 110 -12.13 27.02 -9.50
CA PRO A 110 -13.02 28.18 -9.42
C PRO A 110 -14.06 28.08 -8.30
N ALA A 111 -14.42 29.22 -7.69
CA ALA A 111 -15.47 29.29 -6.68
C ALA A 111 -16.86 28.92 -7.24
N GLY A 112 -17.73 28.38 -6.37
CA GLY A 112 -19.09 27.99 -6.71
C GLY A 112 -19.23 26.62 -7.38
N GLY A 113 -18.15 25.83 -7.41
CA GLY A 113 -18.16 24.44 -7.89
C GLY A 113 -18.22 23.42 -6.78
N TYR A 114 -18.09 22.15 -7.17
CA TYR A 114 -18.04 21.00 -6.28
C TYR A 114 -16.87 20.09 -6.63
N VAL A 115 -16.16 19.61 -5.60
CA VAL A 115 -15.01 18.71 -5.73
C VAL A 115 -15.33 17.33 -5.16
N PHE A 116 -14.72 16.32 -5.76
CA PHE A 116 -14.97 14.91 -5.48
C PHE A 116 -13.65 14.14 -5.44
N GLN A 117 -13.59 13.14 -4.56
CA GLN A 117 -12.44 12.25 -4.42
C GLN A 117 -12.92 10.81 -4.15
N LYS A 118 -12.29 9.83 -4.80
CA LYS A 118 -12.31 8.43 -4.35
C LYS A 118 -11.27 8.24 -3.24
N ALA A 119 -11.55 7.36 -2.28
CA ALA A 119 -10.54 7.03 -1.28
C ALA A 119 -9.39 6.26 -1.94
N TYR A 120 -8.17 6.63 -1.58
CA TYR A 120 -6.93 6.05 -2.11
C TYR A 120 -5.99 5.72 -0.95
N LEU A 121 -5.28 4.60 -1.07
CA LEU A 121 -4.23 4.22 -0.14
C LEU A 121 -3.08 3.56 -0.90
N GLU A 122 -1.85 3.97 -0.60
CA GLU A 122 -0.63 3.42 -1.16
C GLU A 122 0.39 3.11 -0.07
N PHE A 123 0.95 1.91 -0.08
CA PHE A 123 1.80 1.42 1.00
C PHE A 123 2.76 0.31 0.58
N PHE A 124 3.83 0.15 1.35
CA PHE A 124 4.66 -1.05 1.33
C PHE A 124 4.16 -2.06 2.36
N THR A 125 4.18 -3.35 2.03
CA THR A 125 3.87 -4.41 3.00
C THR A 125 4.57 -5.73 2.65
N SER A 126 4.70 -6.61 3.64
CA SER A 126 5.33 -7.93 3.46
C SER A 126 4.55 -8.85 2.50
N SER A 127 5.23 -9.87 1.98
CA SER A 127 4.66 -10.91 1.12
C SER A 127 3.53 -11.67 1.81
N GLU A 128 3.65 -11.93 3.12
CA GLU A 128 2.63 -12.59 3.96
C GLU A 128 1.34 -11.78 3.96
N ASN A 129 1.45 -10.47 4.19
CA ASN A 129 0.32 -9.55 4.14
C ASN A 129 -0.32 -9.52 2.76
N VAL A 130 0.47 -9.46 1.68
CA VAL A 130 -0.05 -9.51 0.30
C VAL A 130 -0.82 -10.79 0.02
N ASN A 131 -0.33 -11.95 0.46
CA ASN A 131 -1.01 -13.23 0.27
C ASN A 131 -2.37 -13.28 0.97
N ALA A 132 -2.48 -12.69 2.17
CA ALA A 132 -3.75 -12.54 2.86
C ALA A 132 -4.66 -11.50 2.15
N LEU A 133 -4.11 -10.36 1.77
CA LEU A 133 -4.82 -9.27 1.09
C LEU A 133 -5.48 -9.75 -0.20
N LEU A 134 -4.77 -10.52 -1.03
CA LEU A 134 -5.31 -11.08 -2.27
C LEU A 134 -6.50 -12.03 -2.04
N LYS A 135 -6.54 -12.75 -0.92
CA LYS A 135 -7.70 -13.59 -0.56
C LYS A 135 -8.90 -12.73 -0.14
N VAL A 136 -8.64 -11.68 0.62
CA VAL A 136 -9.65 -10.74 1.11
C VAL A 136 -10.25 -9.92 -0.03
N LEU A 137 -9.43 -9.40 -0.94
CA LEU A 137 -9.84 -8.55 -2.06
C LEU A 137 -10.92 -9.19 -2.94
N LYS A 138 -10.95 -10.53 -3.04
CA LYS A 138 -12.02 -11.26 -3.75
C LYS A 138 -13.42 -10.97 -3.22
N LYS A 139 -13.56 -10.64 -1.93
CA LYS A 139 -14.84 -10.25 -1.31
C LYS A 139 -15.28 -8.83 -1.69
N TYR A 140 -14.33 -8.01 -2.14
CA TYR A 140 -14.52 -6.58 -2.43
C TYR A 140 -14.60 -6.30 -3.94
N GLU A 141 -14.58 -7.33 -4.78
CA GLU A 141 -14.88 -7.17 -6.20
C GLU A 141 -16.39 -6.93 -6.42
N PRO A 142 -16.80 -6.00 -7.30
CA PRO A 142 -15.97 -5.16 -8.18
C PRO A 142 -15.61 -3.78 -7.59
N ARG A 143 -15.88 -3.53 -6.31
CA ARG A 143 -15.80 -2.20 -5.69
C ARG A 143 -14.37 -1.66 -5.59
N VAL A 144 -13.39 -2.49 -5.20
CA VAL A 144 -12.00 -2.04 -4.98
C VAL A 144 -11.13 -2.35 -6.18
N ASN A 145 -10.45 -1.32 -6.71
CA ASN A 145 -9.33 -1.53 -7.62
C ASN A 145 -8.03 -1.67 -6.83
N TYR A 146 -7.18 -2.60 -7.24
CA TYR A 146 -5.87 -2.82 -6.63
C TYR A 146 -4.77 -2.97 -7.67
N HIS A 147 -3.55 -2.59 -7.29
CA HIS A 147 -2.33 -2.86 -8.05
C HIS A 147 -1.19 -3.16 -7.06
N ILE A 148 -0.61 -4.34 -7.17
CA ILE A 148 0.41 -4.89 -6.27
C ILE A 148 1.64 -5.23 -7.09
N VAL A 149 2.81 -4.69 -6.71
CA VAL A 149 4.06 -4.94 -7.43
C VAL A 149 5.27 -5.03 -6.48
N ASN A 150 6.23 -5.92 -6.77
CA ASN A 150 7.51 -5.94 -6.05
C ASN A 150 8.66 -5.34 -6.89
N VAL A 151 9.83 -5.20 -6.27
CA VAL A 151 11.02 -4.66 -6.96
C VAL A 151 11.41 -5.45 -8.20
N HIS A 152 11.19 -6.77 -8.19
CA HIS A 152 11.48 -7.67 -9.31
C HIS A 152 10.45 -7.60 -10.46
N GLY A 153 9.41 -6.76 -10.34
CA GLY A 153 8.39 -6.55 -11.36
C GLY A 153 7.27 -7.59 -11.39
N ARG A 154 7.17 -8.48 -10.39
CA ARG A 154 5.98 -9.32 -10.21
C ARG A 154 4.79 -8.41 -9.91
N ASN A 155 3.85 -8.38 -10.84
CA ASN A 155 2.76 -7.42 -10.87
C ASN A 155 1.39 -8.13 -10.90
N LEU A 156 0.44 -7.68 -10.07
CA LEU A 156 -0.95 -8.13 -10.02
C LEU A 156 -1.89 -6.93 -9.94
N THR A 157 -2.87 -6.83 -10.83
CA THR A 157 -3.88 -5.76 -10.81
C THR A 157 -5.21 -6.26 -11.39
N ASN A 158 -6.32 -5.65 -10.94
CA ASN A 158 -7.64 -5.82 -11.54
C ASN A 158 -8.09 -4.61 -12.38
N ALA A 159 -7.16 -3.71 -12.74
CA ALA A 159 -7.46 -2.57 -13.59
C ALA A 159 -7.96 -3.03 -14.97
N HIS A 160 -9.15 -2.59 -15.36
CA HIS A 160 -9.78 -2.99 -16.60
C HIS A 160 -8.97 -2.49 -17.80
N GLU A 161 -8.50 -3.42 -18.65
CA GLU A 161 -7.72 -3.13 -19.85
C GLU A 161 -6.48 -2.23 -19.60
N MET A 162 -5.93 -2.22 -18.39
CA MET A 162 -4.84 -1.32 -17.98
C MET A 162 -5.18 0.17 -18.17
N GLN A 163 -6.45 0.54 -18.13
CA GLN A 163 -6.89 1.92 -18.27
C GLN A 163 -6.75 2.71 -16.95
N PRO A 164 -6.46 4.02 -17.02
CA PRO A 164 -6.42 4.88 -15.83
C PRO A 164 -7.79 5.04 -15.17
N ASN A 165 -7.80 5.11 -13.83
CA ASN A 165 -8.99 5.39 -13.03
C ASN A 165 -8.93 6.81 -12.47
N ALA A 166 -9.93 7.66 -12.77
CA ALA A 166 -10.02 9.00 -12.20
C ALA A 166 -10.38 8.94 -10.70
N VAL A 167 -9.56 9.59 -9.87
CA VAL A 167 -9.71 9.57 -8.41
C VAL A 167 -9.98 10.93 -7.78
N THR A 168 -9.72 12.03 -8.50
CA THR A 168 -10.07 13.39 -8.08
C THR A 168 -10.63 14.16 -9.27
N TRP A 169 -11.80 14.79 -9.10
CA TRP A 169 -12.42 15.61 -10.14
C TRP A 169 -13.26 16.75 -9.55
N GLY A 170 -13.55 17.74 -10.39
CA GLY A 170 -14.30 18.94 -10.02
C GLY A 170 -15.27 19.35 -11.12
N ILE A 171 -16.43 19.85 -10.70
CA ILE A 171 -17.48 20.39 -11.57
C ILE A 171 -17.66 21.86 -11.21
N PHE A 172 -17.52 22.75 -12.19
CA PHE A 172 -17.50 24.20 -11.96
C PHE A 172 -18.54 24.91 -12.85
N PRO A 173 -19.21 25.97 -12.36
CA PRO A 173 -20.20 26.69 -13.15
C PRO A 173 -19.63 27.23 -14.47
N GLY A 174 -20.31 26.93 -15.57
CA GLY A 174 -19.94 27.42 -16.90
C GLY A 174 -18.64 26.83 -17.46
N ARG A 175 -18.18 25.67 -16.97
CA ARG A 175 -16.97 24.98 -17.45
C ARG A 175 -17.21 23.48 -17.62
N GLU A 176 -16.37 22.85 -18.43
CA GLU A 176 -16.28 21.38 -18.50
C GLU A 176 -15.70 20.78 -17.20
N ILE A 177 -15.87 19.47 -17.04
CA ILE A 177 -15.35 18.71 -15.90
C ILE A 177 -13.82 18.70 -15.95
N VAL A 178 -13.18 18.86 -14.79
CA VAL A 178 -11.72 18.76 -14.65
C VAL A 178 -11.40 17.55 -13.77
N GLN A 179 -10.55 16.65 -14.25
CA GLN A 179 -10.09 15.45 -13.53
C GLN A 179 -8.56 15.44 -13.41
N PRO A 180 -7.98 16.19 -12.45
CA PRO A 180 -6.53 16.40 -12.39
C PRO A 180 -5.73 15.17 -11.95
N THR A 181 -6.37 14.19 -11.29
CA THR A 181 -5.67 13.05 -10.68
C THR A 181 -6.29 11.73 -11.11
N VAL A 182 -5.42 10.84 -11.59
CA VAL A 182 -5.76 9.48 -12.00
C VAL A 182 -4.78 8.49 -11.37
N VAL A 183 -5.25 7.26 -11.14
CA VAL A 183 -4.40 6.10 -10.85
C VAL A 183 -4.23 5.33 -12.16
N ASP A 184 -3.02 5.33 -12.69
CA ASP A 184 -2.66 4.71 -13.96
C ASP A 184 -1.74 3.50 -13.74
N PRO A 185 -2.18 2.27 -14.08
CA PRO A 185 -1.35 1.07 -13.95
C PRO A 185 -0.03 1.14 -14.73
N VAL A 186 0.02 1.86 -15.85
CA VAL A 186 1.25 1.98 -16.64
C VAL A 186 2.24 2.90 -15.92
N SER A 187 1.81 4.09 -15.51
CA SER A 187 2.64 5.03 -14.74
C SER A 187 3.12 4.43 -13.42
N PHE A 188 2.30 3.61 -12.74
CA PHE A 188 2.67 2.94 -11.50
C PHE A 188 3.90 2.00 -11.65
N MET A 189 4.07 1.40 -12.82
CA MET A 189 5.23 0.53 -13.11
C MET A 189 6.54 1.30 -13.30
N TYR A 190 6.49 2.60 -13.60
CA TYR A 190 7.67 3.47 -13.58
C TYR A 190 7.90 4.03 -12.18
N TRP A 191 6.83 4.48 -11.52
CA TRP A 191 6.91 4.99 -10.15
C TRP A 191 7.50 3.98 -9.17
N LYS A 192 7.18 2.68 -9.29
CA LYS A 192 7.73 1.66 -8.38
C LYS A 192 9.26 1.68 -8.34
N ASP A 193 9.94 1.96 -9.46
CA ASP A 193 11.41 1.87 -9.50
C ASP A 193 12.02 2.96 -8.64
N GLU A 194 11.46 4.17 -8.70
CA GLU A 194 11.82 5.27 -7.83
C GLU A 194 11.43 5.00 -6.37
N ALA A 195 10.19 4.55 -6.15
CA ALA A 195 9.68 4.25 -4.82
C ALA A 195 10.53 3.20 -4.08
N PHE A 196 10.96 2.14 -4.76
CA PHE A 196 11.87 1.15 -4.20
C PHE A 196 13.30 1.70 -4.04
N ALA A 197 13.83 2.45 -5.02
CA ALA A 197 15.16 3.03 -4.92
C ALA A 197 15.33 3.93 -3.69
N LEU A 198 14.29 4.66 -3.28
CA LEU A 198 14.29 5.51 -2.09
C LEU A 198 14.61 4.75 -0.79
N TRP A 199 14.23 3.48 -0.65
CA TRP A 199 14.64 2.66 0.49
C TRP A 199 16.16 2.56 0.62
N ILE A 200 16.85 2.39 -0.51
CA ILE A 200 18.29 2.22 -0.54
C ILE A 200 19.00 3.57 -0.46
N GLU A 201 18.60 4.50 -1.32
CA GLU A 201 19.27 5.77 -1.52
C GLU A 201 19.14 6.72 -0.33
N GLN A 202 17.95 6.77 0.30
CA GLN A 202 17.71 7.66 1.44
C GLN A 202 17.91 6.97 2.79
N TRP A 203 17.46 5.72 2.95
CA TRP A 203 17.44 5.08 4.28
C TRP A 203 18.61 4.12 4.50
N ALA A 204 18.84 3.17 3.60
CA ALA A 204 19.88 2.14 3.79
C ALA A 204 21.29 2.74 3.82
N LYS A 205 21.56 3.77 3.01
CA LYS A 205 22.87 4.46 2.95
C LYS A 205 23.18 5.32 4.19
N LEU A 206 22.23 5.48 5.12
CA LEU A 206 22.54 6.10 6.42
C LEU A 206 23.46 5.22 7.26
N TYR A 207 23.38 3.90 7.08
CA TYR A 207 24.11 2.90 7.85
C TYR A 207 25.28 2.32 7.08
N GLU A 208 26.27 1.81 7.81
CA GLU A 208 27.42 1.09 7.24
C GLU A 208 27.00 -0.17 6.48
N ASP A 209 27.77 -0.53 5.46
CA ASP A 209 27.40 -1.54 4.45
C ASP A 209 27.02 -2.91 5.04
N GLU A 210 27.75 -3.36 6.07
CA GLU A 210 27.59 -4.67 6.74
C GLU A 210 26.82 -4.56 8.07
N SER A 211 26.18 -3.43 8.35
CA SER A 211 25.45 -3.24 9.61
C SER A 211 24.11 -3.99 9.63
N PRO A 212 23.67 -4.49 10.80
CA PRO A 212 22.33 -5.07 10.95
C PRO A 212 21.20 -4.14 10.50
N SER A 213 21.33 -2.84 10.77
CA SER A 213 20.35 -1.82 10.35
C SER A 213 20.17 -1.78 8.83
N ARG A 214 21.28 -1.84 8.09
CA ARG A 214 21.23 -1.83 6.63
C ARG A 214 20.60 -3.10 6.08
N MET A 215 20.91 -4.25 6.68
CA MET A 215 20.32 -5.53 6.28
C MET A 215 18.80 -5.54 6.42
N ILE A 216 18.24 -4.93 7.47
CA ILE A 216 16.79 -4.81 7.65
C ILE A 216 16.15 -3.98 6.52
N ILE A 217 16.71 -2.83 6.19
CA ILE A 217 16.18 -2.00 5.10
C ILE A 217 16.29 -2.71 3.75
N LYS A 218 17.42 -3.39 3.49
CA LYS A 218 17.59 -4.19 2.26
C LYS A 218 16.59 -5.36 2.21
N TYR A 219 16.33 -6.02 3.33
CA TYR A 219 15.32 -7.08 3.40
C TYR A 219 13.93 -6.57 3.01
N ILE A 220 13.53 -5.40 3.55
CA ILE A 220 12.26 -4.76 3.17
C ILE A 220 12.24 -4.46 1.67
N HIS A 221 13.27 -3.79 1.16
CA HIS A 221 13.39 -3.47 -0.28
C HIS A 221 13.25 -4.71 -1.18
N ASP A 222 13.93 -5.80 -0.83
CA ASP A 222 14.00 -7.00 -1.67
C ASP A 222 12.75 -7.88 -1.58
N ASN A 223 12.00 -7.83 -0.47
CA ASN A 223 10.92 -8.80 -0.20
C ASN A 223 9.52 -8.20 -0.08
N TYR A 224 9.39 -6.89 0.13
CA TYR A 224 8.09 -6.24 0.24
C TYR A 224 7.47 -5.96 -1.13
N PHE A 225 6.16 -5.71 -1.11
CA PHE A 225 5.40 -5.22 -2.25
C PHE A 225 4.96 -3.79 -2.01
N LEU A 226 4.97 -2.99 -3.07
CA LEU A 226 4.26 -1.73 -3.17
C LEU A 226 2.83 -2.02 -3.65
N VAL A 227 1.86 -1.48 -2.94
CA VAL A 227 0.43 -1.71 -3.18
C VAL A 227 -0.28 -0.38 -3.27
N ASN A 228 -1.15 -0.20 -4.27
CA ASN A 228 -2.17 0.84 -4.25
C ASN A 228 -3.59 0.24 -4.28
N LEU A 229 -4.51 0.89 -3.56
CA LEU A 229 -5.93 0.53 -3.47
C LEU A 229 -6.81 1.77 -3.71
N VAL A 230 -7.88 1.59 -4.47
CA VAL A 230 -8.91 2.62 -4.73
C VAL A 230 -10.29 2.06 -4.38
N ASP A 231 -11.03 2.77 -3.53
CA ASP A 231 -12.46 2.52 -3.33
C ASP A 231 -13.28 3.34 -4.33
N ASN A 232 -13.97 2.64 -5.25
CA ASN A 232 -14.73 3.33 -6.29
C ASN A 232 -16.05 3.96 -5.81
N ASP A 233 -16.59 3.51 -4.69
CA ASP A 233 -17.88 3.98 -4.17
C ASP A 233 -17.71 5.25 -3.31
N PHE A 234 -17.23 6.33 -3.93
CA PHE A 234 -17.01 7.62 -3.27
C PHE A 234 -18.20 8.21 -2.48
N PRO A 235 -19.48 7.92 -2.79
CA PRO A 235 -20.60 8.40 -1.98
C PRO A 235 -20.73 7.70 -0.61
N LEU A 236 -20.14 6.51 -0.46
CA LEU A 236 -20.23 5.69 0.75
C LEU A 236 -19.04 5.94 1.68
N LYS A 237 -19.10 5.42 2.90
CA LYS A 237 -17.90 5.35 3.75
C LYS A 237 -16.86 4.46 3.08
N SER A 238 -15.61 4.92 3.06
CA SER A 238 -14.48 4.13 2.53
C SER A 238 -14.42 2.75 3.17
N CYS A 239 -14.28 1.72 2.33
CA CYS A 239 -14.10 0.33 2.77
C CYS A 239 -12.63 -0.07 2.92
N LEU A 240 -11.67 0.77 2.53
CA LEU A 240 -10.25 0.41 2.51
C LEU A 240 -9.72 -0.03 3.89
N TRP A 241 -10.22 0.59 4.97
CA TRP A 241 -9.85 0.21 6.33
C TRP A 241 -10.38 -1.18 6.70
N GLN A 242 -11.61 -1.51 6.29
CA GLN A 242 -12.18 -2.84 6.51
C GLN A 242 -11.44 -3.92 5.69
N VAL A 243 -10.98 -3.59 4.47
CA VAL A 243 -10.14 -4.49 3.67
C VAL A 243 -8.86 -4.86 4.44
N LEU A 244 -8.21 -3.89 5.10
CA LEU A 244 -7.01 -4.14 5.89
C LEU A 244 -7.31 -4.86 7.20
N ASP A 245 -8.43 -4.56 7.85
CA ASP A 245 -8.88 -5.28 9.05
C ASP A 245 -9.16 -6.75 8.74
N ASP A 246 -9.90 -7.06 7.68
CA ASP A 246 -10.16 -8.43 7.22
C ASP A 246 -8.85 -9.18 6.87
N MET A 247 -7.86 -8.47 6.30
CA MET A 247 -6.53 -9.03 6.01
C MET A 247 -5.84 -9.42 7.31
N PHE A 248 -5.86 -8.54 8.30
CA PHE A 248 -5.28 -8.80 9.61
C PHE A 248 -5.99 -9.92 10.36
N GLU A 249 -7.32 -9.97 10.34
CA GLU A 249 -8.10 -11.06 10.94
C GLU A 249 -7.74 -12.41 10.33
N LEU A 250 -7.51 -12.47 9.00
CA LEU A 250 -7.09 -13.69 8.33
C LEU A 250 -5.68 -14.15 8.72
N LEU A 251 -4.79 -13.20 9.04
CA LEU A 251 -3.41 -13.49 9.50
C LEU A 251 -3.37 -13.90 10.97
N ASP A 252 -4.24 -13.30 11.79
CA ASP A 252 -4.33 -13.57 13.22
C ASP A 252 -5.10 -14.88 13.52
N ALA A 253 -5.82 -15.44 12.53
CA ALA A 253 -6.55 -16.69 12.65
C ALA A 253 -5.62 -17.89 12.92
N PRO A 254 -5.94 -18.77 13.88
CA PRO A 254 -5.17 -20.00 14.13
C PRO A 254 -5.15 -20.89 12.88
N LEU A 255 -4.02 -21.58 12.63
CA LEU A 255 -3.78 -22.45 11.47
C LEU A 255 -4.70 -23.70 11.35
N GLU A 256 -5.75 -23.84 12.16
CA GLU A 256 -6.61 -25.03 12.21
C GLU A 256 -7.99 -24.77 11.60
N THR A 257 -8.17 -25.07 10.31
CA THR A 257 -9.39 -25.68 9.71
C THR A 257 -9.19 -25.93 8.19
N LEU A 258 -8.10 -26.58 7.78
CA LEU A 258 -7.94 -27.08 6.40
C LEU A 258 -7.48 -28.54 6.30
N ALA A 259 -7.43 -29.26 7.43
CA ALA A 259 -7.06 -30.66 7.48
C ALA A 259 -8.17 -31.50 8.12
N ASP A 260 -9.37 -31.49 7.54
CA ASP A 260 -10.35 -32.56 7.77
C ASP A 260 -11.24 -32.68 6.54
N GLY A 261 -10.80 -33.54 5.62
CA GLY A 261 -11.46 -33.77 4.34
C GLY A 261 -10.76 -34.79 3.45
N MET A 262 -10.09 -35.79 4.05
CA MET A 262 -9.65 -36.99 3.35
C MET A 262 -10.40 -38.17 3.96
N PRO A 263 -11.33 -38.83 3.24
CA PRO A 263 -11.95 -40.05 3.74
C PRO A 263 -10.87 -41.11 3.88
N GLY A 264 -10.68 -41.58 5.10
CA GLY A 264 -9.78 -42.68 5.43
C GLY A 264 -10.16 -43.95 4.66
N ASP A 265 -9.12 -44.59 4.16
CA ASP A 265 -9.13 -45.87 3.45
C ASP A 265 -9.74 -46.97 4.35
N GLY A 266 -10.99 -47.31 4.08
CA GLY A 266 -11.74 -48.35 4.77
C GLY A 266 -11.42 -49.72 4.20
N SER A 267 -10.34 -50.32 4.68
CA SER A 267 -10.01 -51.73 4.44
C SER A 267 -10.90 -52.64 5.29
N HIS A 268 -11.87 -53.29 4.66
CA HIS A 268 -12.47 -54.54 5.15
C HIS A 268 -12.58 -55.54 4.01
N GLY A 269 -11.86 -56.65 4.16
CA GLY A 269 -11.92 -57.82 3.29
C GLY A 269 -12.87 -58.91 3.80
N ASP A 270 -12.88 -59.99 3.00
CA ASP A 270 -13.60 -61.27 3.07
C ASP A 270 -15.09 -61.27 2.66
N GLY A 271 -15.58 -62.16 1.79
CA GLY A 271 -14.94 -63.22 1.01
C GLY A 271 -15.99 -64.13 0.31
N SER A 272 -15.59 -64.69 -0.85
CA SER A 272 -16.02 -65.96 -1.48
C SER A 272 -17.45 -66.20 -2.06
N HIS A 273 -17.40 -66.99 -3.17
CA HIS A 273 -18.44 -67.70 -3.95
C HIS A 273 -19.23 -66.88 -4.99
N GLY A 274 -19.37 -67.26 -6.26
CA GLY A 274 -19.06 -68.48 -7.03
C GLY A 274 -20.04 -68.54 -8.24
N ASP A 275 -19.59 -69.10 -9.37
CA ASP A 275 -20.30 -69.34 -10.66
C ASP A 275 -20.78 -68.09 -11.44
N GLY A 276 -20.62 -67.95 -12.75
CA GLY A 276 -20.46 -68.92 -13.84
C GLY A 276 -21.53 -68.59 -14.91
N THR A 277 -21.11 -68.54 -16.19
CA THR A 277 -21.92 -68.76 -17.42
C THR A 277 -22.18 -67.56 -18.37
N LEU A 278 -21.52 -67.68 -19.55
CA LEU A 278 -21.84 -67.37 -20.96
C LEU A 278 -22.67 -66.14 -21.44
N ALA A 279 -22.07 -65.50 -22.45
CA ALA A 279 -22.57 -65.14 -23.80
C ALA A 279 -23.96 -64.50 -23.99
N GLU A 280 -24.00 -63.27 -24.49
CA GLU A 280 -24.14 -62.87 -25.91
C GLU A 280 -23.71 -61.41 -26.08
#